data_AF-R7IQX8-F1
#
_entry.id   AF-R7IQX8-F1
#
_cell.length_a   1.000
_cell.length_b   1.000
_cell.length_c   1.000
_cell.angle_alpha   90.00
_cell.angle_beta   90.00
_cell.angle_gamma   90.00
#
_symmetry.space_group_name_H-M   'P 1'
#
loop_
_entity.id
_entity.type
_entity.pdbx_description
1 polymer ?
#
loop_
_entity_poly.entity_id
_entity_poly.type
_entity_poly.pdbx_seq_one_letter_code
_entity_poly.pdbx_strand_id
1 'polypeptide(L)'
;MKENDLEIMNYYMNRVTQETFSYFDVGSGETGLEETERFYHGFVLGLMAEQAENYVLKSNRESGFGRYDVMMIPKKENLPAIILEFKVHRPKKEKDLEETVQMALQQIEEKNYDAELLALGIPKEKIRHYGFAFEGKNVLIG
;
A
#
# COMPACT_ATOMS: atom_id res chain seq x y z
N MET A 1 4.63 -12.53 10.29
CA MET A 1 5.50 -12.08 9.18
C MET A 1 6.91 -12.09 9.73
N LYS A 2 7.92 -12.57 8.99
CA LYS A 2 9.29 -12.45 9.50
C LYS A 2 9.73 -11.03 9.19
N GLU A 3 10.30 -10.34 10.16
CA GLU A 3 10.85 -8.97 10.06
C GLU A 3 11.71 -8.79 8.78
N ASN A 4 12.39 -9.86 8.38
CA ASN A 4 13.15 -9.99 7.14
C ASN A 4 12.36 -9.72 5.84
N ASP A 5 11.06 -10.02 5.77
CA ASP A 5 10.26 -9.81 4.55
C ASP A 5 10.00 -8.31 4.32
N LEU A 6 9.69 -7.56 5.38
CA LEU A 6 9.52 -6.10 5.32
C LEU A 6 10.83 -5.39 5.01
N GLU A 7 11.94 -5.85 5.57
CA GLU A 7 13.27 -5.31 5.26
C GLU A 7 13.59 -5.46 3.76
N ILE A 8 13.32 -6.63 3.18
CA ILE A 8 13.50 -6.87 1.74
C ILE A 8 12.58 -5.99 0.90
N MET A 9 11.30 -5.87 1.28
CA MET A 9 10.35 -5.01 0.58
C MET A 9 10.79 -3.54 0.59
N ASN A 10 11.19 -3.03 1.76
CA ASN A 10 11.69 -1.67 1.91
C ASN A 10 12.97 -1.44 1.10
N TYR A 11 13.94 -2.36 1.16
CA TYR A 11 15.16 -2.28 0.38
C TYR A 11 14.87 -2.27 -1.13
N TYR A 12 14.05 -3.22 -1.60
CA TYR A 12 13.70 -3.33 -3.01
C TYR A 12 12.96 -2.11 -3.52
N MET A 13 11.91 -1.68 -2.81
CA MET A 13 11.10 -0.55 -3.25
C MET A 13 11.91 0.75 -3.25
N ASN A 14 12.73 1.02 -2.23
CA ASN A 14 13.60 2.20 -2.24
C ASN A 14 14.60 2.17 -3.40
N ARG A 15 15.16 1.01 -3.75
CA ARG A 15 16.04 0.91 -4.92
C ARG A 15 15.32 1.25 -6.21
N VAL A 16 14.15 0.65 -6.42
CA VAL A 16 13.36 0.85 -7.63
C VAL A 16 12.90 2.30 -7.76
N THR A 17 12.39 2.91 -6.70
CA THR A 17 11.95 4.32 -6.74
C THR A 17 13.11 5.27 -7.01
N GLN A 18 14.30 5.03 -6.44
CA GLN A 18 15.48 5.85 -6.69
C GLN A 18 15.99 5.76 -8.12
N GLU A 19 15.97 4.55 -8.72
CA GLU A 19 16.43 4.29 -10.08
C GLU A 19 15.42 4.76 -11.15
N THR A 20 14.12 4.73 -10.86
CA THR A 20 13.06 4.92 -11.88
C THR A 20 12.32 6.24 -11.78
N PHE A 21 12.08 6.77 -10.58
CA PHE A 21 11.29 7.99 -10.43
C PHE A 21 12.14 9.22 -10.71
N SER A 22 11.56 10.20 -11.38
CA SER A 22 12.10 11.56 -11.49
C SER A 22 11.43 12.48 -10.47
N TYR A 23 12.03 13.63 -10.23
CA TYR A 23 11.44 14.71 -9.41
C TYR A 23 10.07 15.16 -9.93
N PHE A 24 9.83 15.08 -11.24
CA PHE A 24 8.56 15.49 -11.85
C PHE A 24 7.43 14.49 -11.56
N ASP A 25 7.76 13.22 -11.33
CA ASP A 25 6.77 12.18 -11.05
C ASP A 25 6.25 12.24 -9.61
N VAL A 26 7.15 12.58 -8.68
CA VAL A 26 6.89 12.53 -7.24
C VAL A 26 6.53 13.88 -6.63
N GLY A 27 6.64 14.95 -7.43
CA GLY A 27 6.39 16.31 -6.98
C GLY A 27 7.40 16.81 -5.94
N SER A 28 7.30 18.08 -5.60
CA SER A 28 8.20 18.75 -4.66
C SER A 28 7.41 19.59 -3.66
N GLY A 29 7.07 18.99 -2.54
CA GLY A 29 6.32 19.66 -1.48
C GLY A 29 4.80 19.41 -1.55
N GLU A 30 4.01 20.40 -1.15
CA GLU A 30 2.60 20.21 -0.77
C GLU A 30 1.58 20.36 -1.91
N THR A 31 2.02 20.82 -3.08
CA THR A 31 1.13 20.98 -4.25
C THR A 31 1.08 19.69 -5.04
N GLY A 32 -0.13 19.22 -5.35
CA GLY A 32 -0.31 18.01 -6.18
C GLY A 32 -0.23 16.68 -5.41
N LEU A 33 -0.31 16.68 -4.08
CA LEU A 33 -0.22 15.47 -3.25
C LEU A 33 -1.17 14.34 -3.71
N GLU A 34 -2.38 14.67 -4.15
CA GLU A 34 -3.33 13.67 -4.66
C GLU A 34 -2.90 13.09 -6.02
N GLU A 35 -2.27 13.89 -6.88
CA GLU A 35 -1.70 13.41 -8.15
C GLU A 35 -0.48 12.52 -7.89
N THR A 36 0.35 12.91 -6.93
CA THR A 36 1.49 12.12 -6.45
C THR A 36 1.02 10.79 -5.84
N GLU A 37 -0.01 10.79 -4.99
CA GLU A 37 -0.63 9.56 -4.46
C GLU A 37 -1.15 8.66 -5.60
N ARG A 38 -1.82 9.25 -6.61
CA ARG A 38 -2.29 8.51 -7.80
C ARG A 38 -1.13 7.92 -8.62
N PHE A 39 0.00 8.63 -8.73
CA PHE A 39 1.19 8.13 -9.40
C PHE A 39 1.76 6.90 -8.67
N TYR A 40 1.99 6.99 -7.36
CA TYR A 40 2.48 5.85 -6.58
C TYR A 40 1.52 4.66 -6.62
N HIS A 41 0.21 4.92 -6.49
CA HIS A 41 -0.83 3.91 -6.63
C HIS A 41 -0.71 3.19 -7.97
N GLY A 42 -0.66 3.92 -9.08
CA GLY A 42 -0.56 3.35 -10.42
C GLY A 42 0.71 2.52 -10.60
N PHE A 43 1.84 3.00 -10.07
CA PHE A 43 3.11 2.29 -10.12
C PHE A 43 3.06 0.96 -9.35
N VAL A 44 2.65 0.99 -8.07
CA VAL A 44 2.58 -0.22 -7.24
C VAL A 44 1.54 -1.19 -7.79
N LEU A 45 0.39 -0.70 -8.27
CA LEU A 45 -0.61 -1.54 -8.93
C LEU A 45 -0.04 -2.25 -10.16
N GLY A 46 0.77 -1.55 -10.96
CA GLY A 46 1.50 -2.13 -12.09
C GLY A 46 2.44 -3.26 -11.66
N LEU A 47 3.19 -3.10 -10.57
CA LEU A 47 4.02 -4.18 -10.01
C LEU A 47 3.19 -5.37 -9.53
N MET A 48 2.03 -5.12 -8.90
CA MET A 48 1.15 -6.19 -8.42
C MET A 48 0.47 -6.96 -9.56
N ALA A 49 0.36 -6.38 -10.76
CA ALA A 49 -0.20 -7.05 -11.92
C ALA A 49 0.59 -8.30 -12.33
N GLU A 50 1.89 -8.36 -12.06
CA GLU A 50 2.73 -9.56 -12.26
C GLU A 50 2.27 -10.76 -11.42
N GLN A 51 1.50 -10.51 -10.34
CA GLN A 51 0.93 -11.55 -9.48
C GLN A 51 -0.48 -11.98 -9.89
N ALA A 52 -0.95 -11.59 -11.08
CA ALA A 52 -2.29 -11.91 -11.57
C ALA A 52 -2.58 -13.42 -11.67
N GLU A 53 -1.57 -14.29 -11.80
CA GLU A 53 -1.79 -15.75 -11.75
C GLU A 53 -2.11 -16.25 -10.33
N ASN A 54 -1.57 -15.59 -9.31
CA ASN A 54 -1.70 -15.99 -7.90
C ASN A 54 -2.86 -15.26 -7.19
N TYR A 55 -3.24 -14.09 -7.66
CA TYR A 55 -4.20 -13.20 -7.01
C TYR A 55 -5.27 -12.68 -7.97
N VAL A 56 -6.47 -12.44 -7.44
CA VAL A 56 -7.43 -11.51 -8.04
C VAL A 56 -7.10 -10.12 -7.51
N LEU A 57 -6.68 -9.23 -8.40
CA LEU A 57 -6.31 -7.86 -8.07
C LEU A 57 -7.54 -6.94 -8.18
N LYS A 58 -7.84 -6.21 -7.11
CA LYS A 58 -8.85 -5.14 -7.09
C LYS A 58 -8.18 -3.84 -6.63
N SER A 59 -8.59 -2.71 -7.18
CA SER A 59 -8.14 -1.39 -6.73
C SER A 59 -9.26 -0.38 -6.76
N ASN A 60 -9.19 0.62 -5.88
CA ASN A 60 -10.17 1.71 -5.78
C ASN A 60 -11.62 1.22 -5.66
N ARG A 61 -11.87 0.15 -4.89
CA ARG A 61 -13.22 -0.37 -4.62
C ARG A 61 -13.62 -0.10 -3.18
N GLU A 62 -14.92 -0.08 -2.93
CA GLU A 62 -15.48 0.09 -1.61
C GLU A 62 -15.45 -1.21 -0.80
N SER A 63 -15.02 -1.12 0.46
CA SER A 63 -15.17 -2.16 1.48
C SER A 63 -15.33 -1.49 2.85
N GLY A 64 -16.13 -2.10 3.73
CA GLY A 64 -16.48 -1.51 5.02
C GLY A 64 -17.06 -0.10 4.86
N PHE A 65 -16.34 0.90 5.36
CA PHE A 65 -16.76 2.31 5.42
C PHE A 65 -15.91 3.25 4.55
N GLY A 66 -15.17 2.72 3.58
CA GLY A 66 -14.31 3.54 2.72
C GLY A 66 -13.89 2.84 1.43
N ARG A 67 -12.84 3.37 0.81
CA ARG A 67 -12.25 2.86 -0.43
C ARG A 67 -10.78 2.54 -0.20
N TYR A 68 -10.41 1.28 -0.35
CA TYR A 68 -9.01 0.87 -0.28
C TYR A 68 -8.27 1.20 -1.58
N ASP A 69 -6.95 1.34 -1.50
CA ASP A 69 -6.12 1.48 -2.68
C ASP A 69 -6.02 0.16 -3.45
N VAL A 70 -5.46 -0.89 -2.85
CA VAL A 70 -5.28 -2.20 -3.50
C VAL A 70 -5.68 -3.34 -2.58
N MET A 71 -6.40 -4.32 -3.13
CA MET A 71 -6.70 -5.58 -2.48
C MET A 71 -6.27 -6.73 -3.39
N MET A 72 -5.53 -7.68 -2.83
CA MET A 72 -5.09 -8.90 -3.49
C MET A 72 -5.77 -10.09 -2.82
N ILE A 73 -6.70 -10.71 -3.53
CA ILE A 73 -7.46 -11.87 -3.05
C ILE A 73 -6.77 -13.13 -3.58
N PRO A 74 -6.29 -14.04 -2.71
CA PRO A 74 -5.50 -15.18 -3.13
C PRO A 74 -6.36 -16.18 -3.89
N LYS A 75 -5.84 -16.71 -5.01
CA LYS A 75 -6.47 -17.79 -5.77
C LYS A 75 -6.15 -19.18 -5.20
N LYS A 76 -5.17 -19.27 -4.29
CA LYS A 76 -4.67 -20.50 -3.66
C LYS A 76 -4.69 -20.33 -2.14
N GLU A 77 -5.13 -21.34 -1.40
CA GLU A 77 -5.36 -21.25 0.06
C GLU A 77 -4.10 -21.03 0.92
N ASN A 78 -2.92 -21.29 0.36
CA ASN A 78 -1.63 -21.13 1.02
C ASN A 78 -1.08 -19.69 0.95
N LEU A 79 -1.72 -18.81 0.20
CA LEU A 79 -1.35 -17.41 0.07
C LEU A 79 -2.23 -16.54 0.99
N PRO A 80 -1.66 -15.51 1.63
CA PRO A 80 -2.45 -14.56 2.40
C PRO A 80 -3.26 -13.66 1.48
N ALA A 81 -4.39 -13.12 1.97
CA ALA A 81 -4.98 -11.93 1.36
C ALA A 81 -4.24 -10.69 1.81
N ILE A 82 -4.19 -9.68 0.94
CA ILE A 82 -3.38 -8.48 1.16
C ILE A 82 -4.23 -7.25 0.90
N ILE A 83 -4.16 -6.26 1.80
CA ILE A 83 -4.71 -4.91 1.62
C ILE A 83 -3.54 -3.93 1.70
N LEU A 84 -3.43 -3.06 0.71
CA LEU A 84 -2.43 -1.99 0.64
C LEU A 84 -3.14 -0.65 0.73
N GLU A 85 -2.55 0.28 1.46
CA GLU A 85 -2.97 1.68 1.52
C GLU A 85 -1.74 2.59 1.34
N PHE A 86 -1.86 3.59 0.49
CA PHE A 86 -0.79 4.52 0.13
C PHE A 86 -1.04 5.89 0.77
N LYS A 87 0.04 6.50 1.24
CA LYS A 87 0.06 7.86 1.79
C LYS A 87 1.33 8.58 1.36
N VAL A 88 1.20 9.87 1.07
CA VAL A 88 2.36 10.75 0.89
C VAL A 88 2.60 11.52 2.17
N HIS A 89 3.84 11.49 2.65
CA HIS A 89 4.26 12.17 3.86
C HIS A 89 3.96 13.67 3.78
N ARG A 90 3.35 14.20 4.85
CA ARG A 90 3.00 15.62 4.96
C ARG A 90 3.76 16.23 6.15
N PRO A 91 4.92 16.86 5.94
CA PRO A 91 5.78 17.34 7.04
C PRO A 91 5.13 18.34 8.01
N LYS A 92 4.04 19.01 7.59
CA LYS A 92 3.26 19.91 8.48
C LYS A 92 2.26 19.19 9.39
N LYS A 93 1.93 17.93 9.10
CA LYS A 93 0.93 17.12 9.81
C LYS A 93 1.53 15.90 10.49
N GLU A 94 2.62 15.39 9.94
CA GLU A 94 3.27 14.13 10.31
C GLU A 94 4.74 14.41 10.60
N LYS A 95 5.30 13.70 11.57
CA LYS A 95 6.67 13.84 12.03
C LYS A 95 7.68 13.16 11.10
N ASP A 96 7.33 11.99 10.60
CA ASP A 96 8.21 11.12 9.82
C ASP A 96 7.39 10.10 8.99
N LEU A 97 8.08 9.31 8.16
CA LEU A 97 7.47 8.26 7.35
C LEU A 97 6.85 7.16 8.20
N GLU A 98 7.40 6.87 9.38
CA GLU A 98 6.85 5.92 10.33
C GLU A 98 5.43 6.32 10.76
N GLU A 99 5.22 7.58 11.12
CA GLU A 99 3.88 8.10 11.44
C GLU A 99 2.93 8.00 10.22
N THR A 100 3.41 8.32 9.03
CA THR A 100 2.64 8.18 7.79
C THR A 100 2.22 6.72 7.51
N VAL A 101 3.09 5.73 7.78
CA VAL A 101 2.74 4.30 7.68
C VAL A 101 1.66 3.94 8.69
N GLN A 102 1.78 4.40 9.94
CA GLN A 102 0.77 4.13 10.95
C GLN A 102 -0.59 4.71 10.58
N MET A 103 -0.63 5.90 9.96
CA MET A 103 -1.88 6.47 9.45
C MET A 103 -2.52 5.63 8.33
N ALA A 104 -1.70 5.07 7.43
CA ALA A 104 -2.19 4.17 6.38
C ALA A 104 -2.81 2.89 6.99
N LEU A 105 -2.11 2.26 7.94
CA LEU A 105 -2.60 1.08 8.65
C LEU A 105 -3.87 1.37 9.47
N GLN A 106 -3.88 2.48 10.22
CA GLN A 106 -5.04 2.92 10.98
C GLN A 106 -6.25 3.14 10.07
N GLN A 107 -6.07 3.69 8.87
CA GLN A 107 -7.16 3.83 7.91
C GLN A 107 -7.73 2.48 7.48
N ILE A 108 -6.90 1.46 7.24
CA ILE A 108 -7.36 0.11 6.90
C ILE A 108 -8.24 -0.46 8.02
N GLU A 109 -7.80 -0.31 9.26
CA GLU A 109 -8.52 -0.80 10.45
C GLU A 109 -9.84 -0.05 10.67
N GLU A 110 -9.79 1.29 10.74
CA GLU A 110 -10.95 2.13 11.03
C GLU A 110 -12.04 2.05 9.95
N LYS A 111 -11.62 1.90 8.69
CA LYS A 111 -12.55 1.74 7.57
C LYS A 111 -13.00 0.30 7.38
N ASN A 112 -12.47 -0.65 8.15
CA ASN A 112 -12.86 -2.05 8.14
C ASN A 112 -12.79 -2.67 6.74
N TYR A 113 -11.67 -2.47 6.04
CA TYR A 113 -11.50 -2.99 4.68
C TYR A 113 -11.49 -4.53 4.62
N ASP A 114 -11.21 -5.20 5.74
CA ASP A 114 -11.33 -6.65 5.90
C ASP A 114 -12.75 -7.17 5.61
N ALA A 115 -13.78 -6.33 5.70
CA ALA A 115 -15.18 -6.75 5.56
C ALA A 115 -15.43 -7.58 4.29
N GLU A 116 -14.89 -7.15 3.14
CA GLU A 116 -15.00 -7.89 1.88
C GLU A 116 -14.32 -9.27 1.96
N LEU A 117 -13.12 -9.35 2.52
CA LEU A 117 -12.34 -10.60 2.61
C LEU A 117 -12.98 -11.59 3.59
N LEU A 118 -13.47 -11.09 4.72
CA LEU A 118 -14.19 -11.89 5.71
C LEU A 118 -15.50 -12.45 5.13
N ALA A 119 -16.23 -11.65 4.33
CA ALA A 119 -17.43 -12.11 3.64
C ALA A 119 -17.14 -13.20 2.59
N LEU A 120 -15.93 -13.20 2.02
CA LEU A 120 -15.43 -14.27 1.14
C LEU A 120 -14.93 -15.51 1.89
N GLY A 121 -15.01 -15.52 3.22
CA GLY A 121 -14.59 -16.64 4.06
C GLY A 121 -13.09 -16.71 4.34
N ILE A 122 -12.33 -15.66 4.02
CA ILE A 122 -10.90 -15.58 4.34
C ILE A 122 -10.77 -15.23 5.82
N PRO A 123 -10.11 -16.07 6.63
CA PRO A 123 -10.05 -15.83 8.07
C PRO A 123 -9.05 -14.71 8.38
N LYS A 124 -9.32 -13.94 9.45
CA LYS A 124 -8.60 -12.70 9.77
C LYS A 124 -7.09 -12.90 9.90
N GLU A 125 -6.64 -14.03 10.43
CA GLU A 125 -5.22 -14.38 10.58
C GLU A 125 -4.48 -14.59 9.25
N LYS A 126 -5.22 -14.76 8.13
CA LYS A 126 -4.68 -14.85 6.77
C LYS A 126 -4.74 -13.53 6.01
N ILE A 127 -5.22 -12.44 6.62
CA ILE A 127 -5.22 -11.11 6.02
C ILE A 127 -3.98 -10.36 6.48
N ARG A 128 -3.29 -9.72 5.53
CA ARG A 128 -2.12 -8.87 5.76
C ARG A 128 -2.45 -7.44 5.34
N HIS A 129 -2.12 -6.49 6.19
CA HIS A 129 -2.22 -5.06 5.90
C HIS A 129 -0.82 -4.52 5.68
N TYR A 130 -0.68 -3.64 4.71
CA TYR A 130 0.55 -2.90 4.48
C TYR A 130 0.24 -1.43 4.25
N GLY A 131 0.85 -0.58 5.06
CA GLY A 131 0.88 0.85 4.85
C GLY A 131 2.13 1.22 4.06
N PHE A 132 1.96 2.00 3.00
CA PHE A 132 3.05 2.55 2.21
C PHE A 132 3.09 4.06 2.43
N ALA A 133 4.18 4.55 3.01
CA ALA A 133 4.46 5.96 3.14
C ALA A 133 5.52 6.37 2.11
N PHE A 134 5.24 7.43 1.35
CA PHE A 134 6.16 7.97 0.35
C PHE A 134 6.58 9.40 0.69
N GLU A 135 7.86 9.70 0.49
CA GLU A 135 8.40 11.05 0.51
C GLU A 135 9.37 11.22 -0.66
N GLY A 136 8.89 11.84 -1.75
CA GLY A 136 9.66 11.91 -2.98
C GLY A 136 10.05 10.51 -3.47
N LYS A 137 11.36 10.22 -3.53
CA LYS A 137 11.82 8.88 -3.94
C LYS A 137 12.00 7.90 -2.78
N ASN A 138 11.79 8.33 -1.54
CA ASN A 138 11.89 7.48 -0.37
C ASN A 138 10.55 6.81 -0.10
N VAL A 139 10.60 5.55 0.33
CA VAL A 139 9.41 4.78 0.68
C VAL A 139 9.66 4.02 1.97
N LEU A 140 8.65 3.97 2.84
CA LEU A 140 8.62 3.10 3.99
C LEU A 140 7.35 2.24 3.91
N ILE A 141 7.51 0.95 4.16
CA ILE A 141 6.46 -0.05 4.18
C ILE A 141 6.44 -0.68 5.56
N GLY A 142 5.25 -0.75 6.16
CA GLY A 142 5.02 -1.43 7.44
C GLY A 142 3.64 -2.04 7.56
#